data_AF-A0A960UNB3-F1
#
_entry.id   AF-A0A960UNB3-F1
#
_cell.length_a   1.000
_cell.length_b   1.000
_cell.length_c   1.000
_cell.angle_alpha   90.00
_cell.angle_beta   90.00
_cell.angle_gamma   90.00
#
_symmetry.space_group_name_H-M   'P 1'
#
loop_
_entity.id
_entity.type
_entity.pdbx_description
1 polymer ?
#
loop_
_entity_poly.entity_id
_entity_poly.type
_entity_poly.pdbx_seq_one_letter_code
_entity_poly.pdbx_strand_id
1 'polypeptide(L)'
;MDDFIKFLLVVRDLGVNGLAGLAAAYYYYFRLNRDLLGGFWGATLIGTVGAILIGVITSPEVWFSRVIAWLMKPSWGDDILLTRVNLIAALIGAFLFLYILNRINHDKERRRS
;
A
#
# COMPACT_ATOMS: atom_id res chain seq x y z
N MET A 1 14.28 -13.57 -24.30
CA MET A 1 12.89 -13.25 -24.70
C MET A 1 12.20 -12.47 -23.58
N ASP A 2 12.31 -12.95 -22.35
CA ASP A 2 11.74 -12.29 -21.15
C ASP A 2 12.25 -10.86 -20.91
N ASP A 3 13.54 -10.59 -21.14
CA ASP A 3 14.10 -9.24 -20.92
C ASP A 3 13.60 -8.21 -21.94
N PHE A 4 13.34 -8.65 -23.17
CA PHE A 4 12.74 -7.79 -24.20
C PHE A 4 11.29 -7.46 -23.84
N ILE A 5 10.53 -8.43 -23.33
CA ILE A 5 9.15 -8.22 -22.87
C ILE A 5 9.12 -7.27 -21.67
N LYS A 6 10.02 -7.47 -20.67
CA LYS A 6 10.14 -6.56 -19.53
C LYS A 6 10.48 -5.14 -19.95
N PHE A 7 11.41 -4.97 -20.89
CA PHE A 7 11.75 -3.67 -21.45
C PHE A 7 10.52 -2.99 -22.08
N LEU A 8 9.74 -3.71 -22.89
CA LEU A 8 8.53 -3.18 -23.51
C LEU A 8 7.46 -2.78 -22.48
N LEU A 9 7.33 -3.54 -21.40
CA LEU A 9 6.41 -3.21 -20.29
C LEU A 9 6.82 -1.92 -19.58
N VAL A 10 8.12 -1.74 -19.30
CA VAL A 10 8.63 -0.51 -18.68
C VAL A 10 8.40 0.70 -19.60
N VAL A 11 8.65 0.55 -20.91
CA VAL A 11 8.39 1.61 -21.90
C VAL A 11 6.91 1.96 -21.97
N ARG A 12 6.02 0.96 -21.99
CA ARG A 12 4.57 1.15 -21.94
C ARG A 12 4.17 1.93 -20.69
N ASP A 13 4.67 1.53 -19.52
CA ASP A 13 4.27 2.13 -18.25
C ASP A 13 4.76 3.57 -18.10
N LEU A 14 5.99 3.86 -18.57
CA LEU A 14 6.47 5.24 -18.67
C LEU A 14 5.61 6.07 -19.61
N GLY A 15 5.21 5.52 -20.75
CA GLY A 15 4.33 6.18 -21.71
C GLY A 15 2.96 6.50 -21.12
N VAL A 16 2.30 5.54 -20.47
CA VAL A 16 0.97 5.71 -19.87
C VAL A 16 0.99 6.74 -18.74
N ASN A 17 1.98 6.65 -17.83
CA ASN A 17 2.09 7.59 -16.71
C ASN A 17 2.46 9.01 -17.18
N GLY A 18 3.33 9.12 -18.19
CA GLY A 18 3.69 10.40 -18.81
C GLY A 18 2.50 11.06 -19.50
N LEU A 19 1.70 10.29 -20.24
CA LEU A 19 0.47 10.78 -20.88
C LEU A 19 -0.58 11.20 -19.85
N ALA A 20 -0.71 10.48 -18.73
CA ALA A 20 -1.61 10.87 -17.64
C ALA A 20 -1.17 12.20 -17.01
N GLY A 21 0.13 12.39 -16.75
CA GLY A 21 0.69 13.65 -16.27
C GLY A 21 0.49 14.81 -17.25
N LEU A 22 0.68 14.55 -18.54
CA LEU A 22 0.47 15.52 -19.61
C LEU A 22 -1.00 15.91 -19.75
N ALA A 23 -1.93 14.95 -19.66
CA ALA A 23 -3.37 15.22 -19.67
C ALA A 23 -3.80 16.05 -18.46
N ALA A 24 -3.29 15.76 -17.27
CA ALA A 24 -3.54 16.54 -16.07
C ALA A 24 -3.00 17.97 -16.19
N ALA A 25 -1.77 18.13 -16.70
CA ALA A 25 -1.19 19.44 -16.94
C ALA A 25 -1.96 20.24 -17.98
N TYR A 26 -2.38 19.61 -19.09
CA TYR A 26 -3.20 20.23 -20.11
C TYR A 26 -4.53 20.74 -19.53
N TYR A 27 -5.20 19.92 -18.72
CA TYR A 27 -6.45 20.30 -18.08
C TYR A 27 -6.26 21.50 -17.14
N TYR A 28 -5.29 21.45 -16.23
CA TYR A 28 -5.09 22.55 -15.28
C TYR A 28 -4.58 23.84 -15.93
N TYR A 29 -3.74 23.72 -16.95
CA TYR A 29 -3.12 24.87 -17.61
C TYR A 29 -4.07 25.54 -18.60
N PHE A 30 -4.68 24.78 -19.53
CA PHE A 30 -5.51 25.34 -20.60
C PHE A 30 -7.00 25.45 -20.23
N ARG A 31 -7.52 24.54 -19.39
CA ARG A 31 -8.96 24.55 -19.04
C ARG A 31 -9.25 25.40 -17.81
N LEU A 32 -8.37 25.37 -16.82
CA LEU A 32 -8.54 26.07 -15.55
C LEU A 32 -7.73 27.37 -15.44
N ASN A 33 -6.86 27.69 -16.41
CA ASN A 33 -5.97 28.86 -16.39
C ASN A 33 -5.27 29.06 -15.03
N ARG A 34 -4.79 27.96 -14.43
CA ARG A 34 -4.08 28.00 -13.15
C ARG A 34 -2.60 28.20 -13.40
N ASP A 35 -2.00 29.19 -12.73
CA ASP A 35 -0.55 29.30 -12.67
C ASP A 35 0.03 28.17 -11.83
N LEU A 36 0.68 27.24 -12.51
CA LEU A 36 1.32 26.06 -11.92
C LEU A 36 2.84 26.32 -11.81
N LEU A 37 3.44 25.83 -10.73
CA LEU A 37 4.89 25.90 -10.51
C LEU A 37 5.65 25.28 -11.69
N GLY A 38 6.46 26.09 -12.38
CA GLY A 38 7.22 25.68 -13.57
C GLY A 38 6.41 25.63 -14.87
N GLY A 39 5.22 26.24 -14.90
CA GLY A 39 4.35 26.30 -16.09
C GLY A 39 3.83 24.93 -16.52
N PHE A 40 3.46 24.81 -17.79
CA PHE A 40 2.90 23.58 -18.37
C PHE A 40 3.80 22.34 -18.19
N TRP A 41 5.11 22.50 -18.41
CA TRP A 41 6.06 21.40 -18.30
C TRP A 41 6.33 21.00 -16.85
N GLY A 42 6.39 21.96 -15.91
CA GLY A 42 6.47 21.67 -14.48
C GLY A 42 5.25 20.89 -13.99
N ALA A 43 4.05 21.30 -14.40
CA ALA A 43 2.82 20.59 -14.10
C ALA A 43 2.79 19.17 -14.70
N THR A 44 3.34 18.99 -15.90
CA THR A 44 3.43 17.67 -16.56
C THR A 44 4.33 16.72 -15.77
N LEU A 45 5.48 17.22 -15.28
CA LEU A 45 6.40 16.43 -14.47
C LEU A 45 5.78 16.03 -13.13
N ILE A 46 5.16 16.98 -12.43
CA ILE A 46 4.48 16.74 -11.15
C ILE A 46 3.30 15.76 -11.35
N GLY A 47 2.50 15.94 -12.40
CA GLY A 47 1.39 15.05 -12.74
C GLY A 47 1.87 13.62 -13.05
N THR A 48 3.00 13.49 -13.74
CA THR A 48 3.61 12.17 -14.04
C THR A 48 4.09 11.48 -12.77
N VAL A 49 4.75 12.21 -11.87
CA VAL A 49 5.17 11.69 -10.55
C VAL A 49 3.95 11.27 -9.73
N GLY A 50 2.88 12.07 -9.73
CA GLY A 50 1.62 11.75 -9.07
C GLY A 50 0.97 10.47 -9.60
N ALA A 51 0.93 10.29 -10.93
CA ALA A 51 0.42 9.08 -11.56
C ALA A 51 1.21 7.83 -11.16
N ILE A 52 2.55 7.92 -11.13
CA ILE A 52 3.43 6.83 -10.68
C ILE A 52 3.17 6.49 -9.21
N LEU A 53 3.07 7.50 -8.34
CA LEU A 53 2.80 7.30 -6.91
C LEU A 53 1.45 6.60 -6.67
N ILE A 54 0.40 7.02 -7.37
CA ILE A 54 -0.90 6.37 -7.31
C ILE A 54 -0.79 4.93 -7.84
N GLY A 55 -0.08 4.69 -8.95
CA GLY A 55 0.16 3.32 -9.44
C GLY A 55 0.80 2.40 -8.40
N VAL A 56 1.74 2.91 -7.60
CA VAL A 56 2.38 2.17 -6.50
C VAL A 56 1.40 1.90 -5.35
N ILE A 57 0.60 2.89 -4.95
CA ILE A 57 -0.36 2.77 -3.84
C ILE A 57 -1.56 1.88 -4.23
N THR A 58 -2.06 2.06 -5.45
CA THR A 58 -3.21 1.40 -6.05
C THR A 58 -2.85 0.09 -6.75
N SER A 59 -1.66 -0.46 -6.48
CA SER A 59 -1.33 -1.87 -6.70
C SER A 59 -1.47 -2.71 -5.41
N PRO A 60 -2.64 -2.73 -4.72
CA PRO A 60 -2.83 -3.41 -3.45
C PRO A 60 -2.60 -4.92 -3.54
N GLU A 61 -2.87 -5.56 -4.67
CA GLU A 61 -2.69 -7.00 -4.81
C GLU A 61 -1.24 -7.45 -4.56
N VAL A 62 -0.24 -6.59 -4.82
CA VAL A 62 1.17 -6.93 -4.65
C VAL A 62 1.65 -6.61 -3.24
N TRP A 63 1.32 -5.44 -2.69
CA TRP A 63 1.82 -5.06 -1.36
C TRP A 63 0.97 -5.63 -0.22
N PHE A 64 -0.36 -5.62 -0.35
CA PHE A 64 -1.26 -6.13 0.68
C PHE A 64 -1.10 -7.63 0.85
N SER A 65 -1.07 -8.38 -0.26
CA SER A 65 -0.82 -9.83 -0.21
C SER A 65 0.55 -10.15 0.38
N ARG A 66 1.59 -9.37 0.07
CA ARG A 66 2.93 -9.55 0.67
C ARG A 66 2.94 -9.27 2.16
N VAL A 67 2.29 -8.19 2.61
CA VAL A 67 2.18 -7.86 4.03
C VAL A 67 1.38 -8.91 4.79
N ILE A 68 0.25 -9.37 4.24
CA ILE A 68 -0.55 -10.43 4.85
C ILE A 68 0.20 -11.76 4.86
N ALA A 69 0.90 -12.12 3.79
CA ALA A 69 1.75 -13.31 3.74
C ALA A 69 2.88 -13.25 4.79
N TRP A 70 3.51 -12.09 4.95
CA TRP A 70 4.53 -11.86 5.98
C TRP A 70 3.93 -11.92 7.39
N LEU A 71 2.74 -11.35 7.63
CA LEU A 71 2.04 -11.46 8.92
C LEU A 71 1.63 -12.91 9.25
N MET A 72 1.27 -13.69 8.24
CA MET A 72 0.97 -15.12 8.41
C MET A 72 2.22 -15.96 8.71
N LYS A 73 3.37 -15.59 8.11
CA LYS A 73 4.64 -16.29 8.27
C LYS A 73 5.80 -15.28 8.24
N PRO A 74 6.12 -14.63 9.37
CA PRO A 74 7.12 -13.59 9.39
C PRO A 74 8.51 -14.19 9.21
N SER A 75 9.17 -13.83 8.12
CA SER A 75 10.55 -14.18 7.82
C SER A 75 11.42 -12.93 7.64
N TRP A 76 12.72 -13.09 7.90
CA TRP A 76 13.78 -12.16 7.50
C TRP A 76 14.66 -12.87 6.46
N GLY A 77 14.68 -12.34 5.23
CA GLY A 77 15.28 -13.05 4.09
C GLY A 77 14.49 -14.31 3.70
N ASP A 78 15.11 -15.16 2.88
CA ASP A 78 14.45 -16.35 2.32
C ASP A 78 14.31 -17.51 3.33
N ASP A 79 15.18 -17.58 4.35
CA ASP A 79 15.31 -18.79 5.19
C ASP A 79 15.16 -18.59 6.71
N ILE A 80 15.11 -17.35 7.22
CA ILE A 80 15.05 -17.11 8.69
C ILE A 80 13.63 -16.79 9.11
N LEU A 81 12.94 -17.75 9.72
CA LEU A 81 11.63 -17.51 10.34
C LEU A 81 11.80 -16.78 11.67
N LEU A 82 11.26 -15.56 11.76
CA LEU A 82 11.27 -14.74 12.98
C LEU A 82 10.44 -15.41 14.08
N THR A 83 9.26 -15.90 13.72
CA THR A 83 8.38 -16.64 14.62
C THR A 83 7.68 -17.76 13.84
N ARG A 84 7.53 -18.93 14.49
CA ARG A 84 6.80 -20.08 13.93
C ARG A 84 5.28 -19.95 14.05
N VAL A 85 4.80 -18.86 14.62
CA VAL A 85 3.39 -18.63 14.93
C VAL A 85 2.88 -17.51 14.03
N ASN A 86 1.72 -17.74 13.42
CA ASN A 86 1.01 -16.73 12.65
C ASN A 86 0.71 -15.53 13.56
N LEU A 87 1.27 -14.35 13.23
CA LEU A 87 1.15 -13.15 14.06
C LEU A 87 -0.31 -12.70 14.17
N ILE A 88 -1.10 -12.88 13.11
CA ILE A 88 -2.53 -12.57 13.13
C ILE A 88 -3.25 -13.48 14.15
N ALA A 89 -2.95 -14.78 14.12
CA ALA A 89 -3.53 -15.74 15.06
C ALA A 89 -3.10 -15.46 16.51
N ALA A 90 -1.82 -15.12 16.72
CA ALA A 90 -1.29 -14.74 18.02
C ALA A 90 -1.97 -13.48 18.57
N LEU A 91 -2.18 -12.47 17.72
CA LEU A 91 -2.84 -11.23 18.10
C LEU A 91 -4.31 -11.46 18.46
N ILE A 92 -5.04 -12.19 17.60
CA ILE A 92 -6.44 -12.57 17.86
C ILE A 92 -6.54 -13.36 19.16
N GLY A 93 -5.67 -14.35 19.37
CA GLY A 93 -5.63 -15.14 20.59
C GLY A 93 -5.40 -14.29 21.84
N ALA A 94 -4.47 -13.34 21.78
CA ALA A 94 -4.21 -12.41 22.89
C ALA A 94 -5.43 -11.55 23.22
N PHE A 95 -6.07 -10.93 22.22
CA PHE A 95 -7.27 -10.12 22.44
C PHE A 95 -8.45 -10.94 22.99
N LEU A 96 -8.65 -12.14 22.45
CA LEU A 96 -9.73 -13.02 22.85
C LEU A 96 -9.53 -13.53 24.29
N PHE A 97 -8.29 -13.84 24.66
CA PHE A 97 -7.94 -14.23 26.03
C PHE A 97 -8.10 -13.08 27.03
N LEU A 98 -7.64 -11.88 26.67
CA LEU A 98 -7.86 -10.67 27.48
C LEU A 98 -9.35 -10.38 27.67
N TYR A 99 -10.16 -10.51 26.63
CA TYR A 99 -11.61 -10.34 26.70
C TYR A 99 -12.26 -11.33 27.68
N ILE A 100 -11.90 -12.62 27.58
CA ILE A 100 -12.42 -13.66 28.48
C ILE A 100 -12.03 -13.37 29.93
N LEU A 101 -10.75 -13.08 30.19
CA LEU A 101 -10.27 -12.79 31.53
C LEU A 101 -10.92 -11.55 32.12
N ASN A 102 -11.08 -10.49 31.33
CA ASN A 102 -11.75 -9.28 31.75
C ASN A 102 -13.22 -9.56 32.11
N ARG A 103 -13.93 -10.36 31.29
CA ARG A 103 -15.31 -10.77 31.57
C ARG A 103 -15.43 -11.56 32.89
N ILE A 104 -14.52 -12.51 33.12
CA ILE A 104 -14.51 -13.30 34.38
C ILE A 104 -14.23 -12.41 35.59
N ASN A 105 -13.29 -11.45 35.47
CA ASN A 105 -12.94 -10.57 36.58
C ASN A 105 -14.12 -9.64 36.93
N HIS A 106 -14.78 -9.08 35.93
CA HIS A 106 -15.94 -8.20 36.11
C HIS A 106 -17.15 -8.94 36.72
N ASP A 107 -17.32 -10.24 36.42
CA ASP A 107 -18.34 -11.09 37.04
C ASP A 107 -18.01 -11.44 38.50
N LYS A 108 -16.72 -11.54 38.88
CA LYS A 108 -16.31 -11.72 40.28
C LYS A 108 -16.56 -10.46 41.12
N GLU A 109 -16.28 -9.29 40.58
CA GLU A 109 -16.56 -8.01 41.28
C GLU A 109 -18.05 -7.83 41.56
N ARG A 110 -18.92 -8.16 40.58
CA ARG A 110 -20.38 -8.09 40.74
C ARG A 110 -20.96 -9.07 41.76
N ARG A 111 -20.26 -10.17 42.08
CA ARG A 111 -20.69 -11.15 43.09
C ARG A 111 -20.15 -10.86 44.49
N ARG A 112 -19.24 -9.89 44.63
CA ARG A 112 -18.64 -9.47 45.91
C ARG A 112 -19.31 -8.21 46.50
N SER A 113 -20.02 -7.42 45.70
CA SER A 113 -20.93 -6.35 46.17
C SER A 113 -22.29 -6.92 46.56
#